data_AF-A0A6A5TQB1-F1
#
_entry.id   AF-A0A6A5TQB1-F1
#
_cell.length_a   1.000
_cell.length_b   1.000
_cell.length_c   1.000
_cell.angle_alpha   90.00
_cell.angle_beta   90.00
_cell.angle_gamma   90.00
#
_symmetry.space_group_name_H-M   'P 1'
#
loop_
_entity.id
_entity.type
_entity.pdbx_description
1 polymer ?
#
loop_
_entity_poly.entity_id
_entity_poly.type
_entity_poly.pdbx_seq_one_letter_code
_entity_poly.pdbx_strand_id
1 'polypeptide(L)'
;MAGAQPTQTSSQTTPALITLHSHLRRLHPITHTDCDVCTAITNFSQRLDIAISELSSPTPSPLFTQHMQDGTLSECTTTLSFSTFLTPVDFHNWVHQLMLKHPYRLLPSEALFTSACITLSPDESYESAFKTSDAFFQKWKHYIFLPENLDHDQDQLWIFGVSFKKLTLEQAAEKAEDRCTLCTEAFVPAVATWKRLACGHVHKTPAHYPTGLPCGHIFGYTCLEEWRRRAPLSPLSPGDRYDTYRLPCPLCRACAVCGRQNCTIHQLKRELDTPIPLLTFLRPIRDERAEPGKTRDEDLGQLKGWPRAIFHEVKQETREVRVMISYMARYLYISGASEEGPAWESMAKELDEIIDGLDALLREREKEIVSKRIGGGKE
;
A
#
# COMPACT_ATOMS: atom_id res chain seq x y z
N MET A 1 -26.21 -24.36 32.91
CA MET A 1 -25.98 -23.47 31.76
C MET A 1 -25.48 -22.15 32.31
N ALA A 2 -24.16 -21.94 32.32
CA ALA A 2 -23.56 -20.70 32.79
C ALA A 2 -23.65 -19.67 31.66
N GLY A 3 -24.36 -18.57 31.91
CA GLY A 3 -24.38 -17.44 30.98
C GLY A 3 -23.01 -16.79 30.95
N ALA A 4 -22.40 -16.70 29.77
CA ALA A 4 -21.20 -15.91 29.55
C ALA A 4 -21.50 -14.44 29.90
N GLN A 5 -20.75 -13.87 30.84
CA GLN A 5 -20.81 -12.43 31.09
C GLN A 5 -20.20 -11.70 29.88
N PRO A 6 -20.85 -10.66 29.35
CA PRO A 6 -20.27 -9.84 28.30
C PRO A 6 -18.98 -9.20 28.82
N THR A 7 -17.89 -9.54 28.16
CA THR A 7 -16.52 -9.09 28.44
C THR A 7 -16.41 -7.56 28.34
N GLN A 8 -15.54 -6.96 29.15
CA GLN A 8 -15.34 -5.51 29.36
C GLN A 8 -14.99 -4.66 28.11
N THR A 9 -14.96 -5.25 26.92
CA THR A 9 -14.61 -4.60 25.64
C THR A 9 -15.62 -3.53 25.20
N SER A 10 -16.89 -3.64 25.60
CA SER A 10 -17.92 -2.66 25.20
C SER A 10 -17.71 -1.26 25.81
N SER A 11 -17.08 -1.16 26.99
CA SER A 11 -16.98 0.13 27.71
C SER A 11 -15.96 1.12 27.11
N GLN A 12 -14.91 0.62 26.44
CA GLN A 12 -13.85 1.46 25.85
C GLN A 12 -14.08 1.77 24.36
N THR A 13 -14.84 0.94 23.65
CA THR A 13 -15.07 1.06 22.20
C THR A 13 -15.98 2.24 21.86
N THR A 14 -17.00 2.50 22.71
CA THR A 14 -17.99 3.55 22.49
C THR A 14 -17.40 4.98 22.57
N PRO A 15 -16.58 5.35 23.58
CA PRO A 15 -15.95 6.67 23.63
C PRO A 15 -14.97 6.93 22.47
N ALA A 16 -14.23 5.91 22.02
CA ALA A 16 -13.29 6.02 20.91
C ALA A 16 -14.01 6.31 19.58
N LEU A 17 -15.12 5.60 19.30
CA LEU A 17 -15.96 5.82 18.12
C LEU A 17 -16.61 7.19 18.10
N ILE A 18 -17.15 7.64 19.23
CA ILE A 18 -17.76 8.97 19.34
C ILE A 18 -16.72 10.06 19.14
N THR A 19 -15.52 9.90 19.72
CA THR A 19 -14.41 10.83 19.55
C THR A 19 -13.95 10.90 18.08
N LEU A 20 -13.82 9.73 17.43
CA LEU A 20 -13.49 9.61 16.02
C LEU A 20 -14.52 10.31 15.13
N HIS A 21 -15.79 10.02 15.34
CA HIS A 21 -16.88 10.63 14.58
C HIS A 21 -16.95 12.14 14.78
N SER A 22 -16.74 12.62 16.01
CA SER A 22 -16.65 14.06 16.30
C SER A 22 -15.46 14.73 15.60
N HIS A 23 -14.34 14.02 15.41
CA HIS A 23 -13.20 14.53 14.65
C HIS A 23 -13.55 14.62 13.17
N LEU A 24 -14.07 13.53 12.58
CA LEU A 24 -14.46 13.48 11.16
C LEU A 24 -15.51 14.54 10.79
N ARG A 25 -16.53 14.75 11.63
CA ARG A 25 -17.52 15.83 11.43
C ARG A 25 -16.92 17.23 11.53
N ARG A 26 -15.87 17.40 12.35
CA ARG A 26 -15.12 18.67 12.46
C ARG A 26 -14.20 18.92 11.27
N LEU A 27 -13.93 17.94 10.41
CA LEU A 27 -13.10 18.09 9.20
C LEU A 27 -13.78 18.92 8.08
N HIS A 28 -14.89 19.61 8.38
CA HIS A 28 -15.70 20.45 7.49
C HIS A 28 -16.44 19.65 6.38
N PRO A 29 -17.59 20.18 5.89
CA PRO A 29 -18.41 19.47 4.94
C PRO A 29 -17.60 19.35 3.66
N ILE A 30 -17.47 18.13 3.17
CA ILE A 30 -16.77 17.81 1.94
C ILE A 30 -17.52 18.52 0.80
N THR A 31 -17.10 19.75 0.47
CA THR A 31 -17.71 20.56 -0.61
C THR A 31 -17.24 20.11 -2.00
N HIS A 32 -16.29 19.18 -2.06
CA HIS A 32 -15.75 18.63 -3.30
C HIS A 32 -16.09 17.13 -3.39
N THR A 33 -17.29 16.83 -3.90
CA THR A 33 -17.75 15.47 -4.19
C THR A 33 -17.01 14.80 -5.34
N ASP A 34 -16.20 15.54 -6.08
CA ASP A 34 -15.55 15.06 -7.31
C ASP A 34 -14.16 14.47 -7.07
N CYS A 35 -13.77 14.15 -5.84
CA CYS A 35 -12.46 13.59 -5.53
C CYS A 35 -12.60 12.25 -4.81
N ASP A 36 -11.92 11.21 -5.31
CA ASP A 36 -11.96 9.85 -4.74
C ASP A 36 -11.60 9.81 -3.25
N VAL A 37 -10.67 10.68 -2.81
CA VAL A 37 -10.30 10.85 -1.40
C VAL A 37 -11.47 11.38 -0.58
N CYS A 38 -12.14 12.41 -1.08
CA CYS A 38 -13.32 13.00 -0.46
C CYS A 38 -14.49 12.00 -0.41
N THR A 39 -14.70 11.22 -1.47
CA THR A 39 -15.68 10.12 -1.51
C THR A 39 -15.36 9.06 -0.47
N ALA A 40 -14.10 8.63 -0.36
CA ALA A 40 -13.67 7.64 0.63
C ALA A 40 -13.92 8.13 2.06
N ILE A 41 -13.55 9.38 2.38
CA ILE A 41 -13.79 9.97 3.71
C ILE A 41 -15.29 10.07 4.01
N THR A 42 -16.09 10.46 3.01
CA THR A 42 -17.56 10.55 3.14
C THR A 42 -18.15 9.19 3.48
N ASN A 43 -17.80 8.17 2.70
CA ASN A 43 -18.26 6.80 2.89
C ASN A 43 -17.86 6.30 4.29
N PHE A 44 -16.62 6.54 4.71
CA PHE A 44 -16.17 6.15 6.05
C PHE A 44 -16.96 6.85 7.17
N SER A 45 -17.21 8.16 7.03
CA SER A 45 -18.01 8.90 8.01
C SER A 45 -19.44 8.36 8.11
N GLN A 46 -20.08 8.04 6.97
CA GLN A 46 -21.41 7.45 6.94
C GLN A 46 -21.44 6.09 7.66
N ARG A 47 -20.40 5.25 7.52
CA ARG A 47 -20.32 4.00 8.29
C ARG A 47 -20.25 4.21 9.78
N LEU A 48 -19.51 5.23 10.21
CA LEU A 48 -19.41 5.57 11.62
C LEU A 48 -20.72 6.11 12.18
N ASP A 49 -21.44 6.94 11.42
CA ASP A 49 -22.80 7.35 11.78
C ASP A 49 -23.71 6.14 12.03
N ILE A 50 -23.69 5.15 11.11
CA ILE A 50 -24.52 3.94 11.28
C ILE A 50 -24.05 3.10 12.47
N ALA A 51 -22.75 2.89 12.63
CA ALA A 51 -22.22 2.13 13.77
C ALA A 51 -22.56 2.78 15.12
N ILE A 52 -22.53 4.11 15.20
CA ILE A 52 -22.95 4.86 16.41
C ILE A 52 -24.46 4.73 16.64
N SER A 53 -25.26 4.74 15.58
CA SER A 53 -26.70 4.50 15.67
C SER A 53 -27.00 3.09 16.20
N GLU A 54 -26.29 2.06 15.71
CA GLU A 54 -26.41 0.68 16.19
C GLU A 54 -25.97 0.54 17.66
N LEU A 55 -24.88 1.20 18.07
CA LEU A 55 -24.44 1.24 19.48
C LEU A 55 -25.45 1.88 20.41
N SER A 56 -26.16 2.89 19.91
CA SER A 56 -27.16 3.64 20.67
C SER A 56 -28.55 2.98 20.61
N SER A 57 -28.70 1.92 19.80
CA SER A 57 -29.96 1.20 19.66
C SER A 57 -30.24 0.34 20.90
N PRO A 58 -31.48 0.34 21.43
CA PRO A 58 -31.88 -0.59 22.50
C PRO A 58 -31.87 -2.06 22.04
N THR A 59 -31.96 -2.29 20.73
CA THR A 59 -31.88 -3.61 20.09
C THR A 59 -30.96 -3.52 18.89
N PRO A 60 -29.62 -3.59 19.09
CA PRO A 60 -28.66 -3.61 18.01
C PRO A 60 -28.90 -4.83 17.10
N SER A 61 -28.53 -4.72 15.83
CA SER A 61 -28.63 -5.86 14.93
C SER A 61 -27.80 -7.06 15.42
N PRO A 62 -28.24 -8.30 15.17
CA PRO A 62 -27.47 -9.49 15.57
C PRO A 62 -26.05 -9.50 14.99
N LEU A 63 -25.89 -9.04 13.74
CA LEU A 63 -24.60 -8.93 13.07
C LEU A 63 -23.69 -7.89 13.76
N PHE A 64 -24.23 -6.72 14.13
CA PHE A 64 -23.49 -5.73 14.90
C PHE A 64 -23.01 -6.29 16.24
N THR A 65 -23.88 -6.99 16.93
CA THR A 65 -23.59 -7.63 18.23
C THR A 65 -22.48 -8.67 18.09
N GLN A 66 -22.53 -9.51 17.06
CA GLN A 66 -21.48 -10.49 16.77
C GLN A 66 -20.12 -9.81 16.54
N HIS A 67 -20.06 -8.76 15.71
CA HIS A 67 -18.79 -8.07 15.44
C HIS A 67 -18.20 -7.33 16.65
N MET A 68 -19.05 -6.85 17.55
CA MET A 68 -18.60 -6.29 18.83
C MET A 68 -17.98 -7.37 19.73
N GLN A 69 -18.54 -8.58 19.71
CA GLN A 69 -18.03 -9.73 20.48
C GLN A 69 -16.74 -10.28 19.89
N ASP A 70 -16.65 -10.39 18.56
CA ASP A 70 -15.48 -10.89 17.84
C ASP A 70 -14.32 -9.88 17.79
N GLY A 71 -14.51 -8.69 18.38
CA GLY A 71 -13.48 -7.65 18.51
C GLY A 71 -13.13 -6.91 17.21
N THR A 72 -13.72 -7.26 16.07
CA THR A 72 -13.44 -6.63 14.76
C THR A 72 -13.65 -5.12 14.79
N LEU A 73 -14.74 -4.67 15.44
CA LEU A 73 -15.08 -3.25 15.52
C LEU A 73 -14.15 -2.49 16.49
N SER A 74 -13.69 -3.17 17.54
CA SER A 74 -12.65 -2.67 18.43
C SER A 74 -11.30 -2.57 17.70
N GLU A 75 -10.93 -3.57 16.89
CA GLU A 75 -9.70 -3.57 16.11
C GLU A 75 -9.68 -2.46 15.05
N CYS A 76 -10.81 -2.22 14.36
CA CYS A 76 -10.98 -1.04 13.49
C CYS A 76 -10.66 0.26 14.21
N THR A 77 -11.14 0.42 15.44
CA THR A 77 -11.16 1.71 16.15
C THR A 77 -9.91 1.96 16.97
N THR A 78 -9.33 0.89 17.53
CA THR A 78 -8.09 0.92 18.30
C THR A 78 -6.86 0.88 17.40
N THR A 79 -6.85 0.09 16.33
CA THR A 79 -5.69 -0.02 15.41
C THR A 79 -5.56 1.20 14.51
N LEU A 80 -6.69 1.84 14.16
CA LEU A 80 -6.66 3.11 13.42
C LEU A 80 -6.40 4.32 14.32
N SER A 81 -6.02 4.13 15.60
CA SER A 81 -5.85 5.16 16.64
C SER A 81 -5.64 6.57 16.07
N PHE A 82 -6.75 7.26 15.82
CA PHE A 82 -6.75 8.52 15.07
C PHE A 82 -6.19 9.67 15.89
N SER A 83 -5.84 9.42 17.16
CA SER A 83 -5.05 10.32 18.00
C SER A 83 -3.67 10.62 17.41
N THR A 84 -3.21 9.82 16.44
CA THR A 84 -1.99 10.06 15.67
C THR A 84 -2.16 11.20 14.65
N PHE A 85 -3.39 11.52 14.23
CA PHE A 85 -3.64 12.62 13.29
C PHE A 85 -3.83 13.92 14.06
N LEU A 86 -2.79 14.76 14.05
CA LEU A 86 -2.78 16.03 14.78
C LEU A 86 -3.73 17.06 14.15
N THR A 87 -4.01 16.93 12.84
CA THR A 87 -4.86 17.87 12.09
C THR A 87 -5.74 17.19 11.02
N PRO A 88 -6.81 17.87 10.56
CA PRO A 88 -7.57 17.50 9.36
C PRO A 88 -6.73 17.21 8.13
N VAL A 89 -5.68 18.01 7.93
CA VAL A 89 -4.78 17.93 6.79
C VAL A 89 -3.99 16.62 6.82
N ASP A 90 -3.51 16.22 8.00
CA ASP A 90 -2.77 14.97 8.18
C ASP A 90 -3.63 13.75 7.85
N PHE A 91 -4.89 13.77 8.29
CA PHE A 91 -5.82 12.69 7.98
C PHE A 91 -6.15 12.64 6.48
N HIS A 92 -6.45 13.79 5.86
CA HIS A 92 -6.66 13.86 4.41
C HIS A 92 -5.46 13.34 3.62
N ASN A 93 -4.25 13.74 4.01
CA ASN A 93 -3.02 13.25 3.40
C ASN A 93 -2.82 11.75 3.62
N TRP A 94 -3.18 11.22 4.79
CA TRP A 94 -3.11 9.78 5.04
C TRP A 94 -4.08 8.99 4.16
N VAL A 95 -5.35 9.39 4.06
CA VAL A 95 -6.34 8.75 3.17
C VAL A 95 -5.89 8.86 1.71
N HIS A 96 -5.36 10.02 1.34
CA HIS A 96 -4.78 10.25 0.03
C HIS A 96 -3.65 9.25 -0.29
N GLN A 97 -2.64 9.13 0.57
CA GLN A 97 -1.55 8.16 0.38
C GLN A 97 -2.05 6.72 0.37
N LEU A 98 -3.04 6.41 1.21
CA LEU A 98 -3.68 5.10 1.29
C LEU A 98 -4.32 4.70 -0.05
N MET A 99 -5.04 5.61 -0.69
CA MET A 99 -5.71 5.36 -1.98
C MET A 99 -4.73 5.20 -3.15
N LEU A 100 -3.50 5.70 -3.02
CA LEU A 100 -2.46 5.54 -4.03
C LEU A 100 -1.59 4.29 -3.78
N LYS A 101 -1.68 3.69 -2.59
CA LYS A 101 -0.88 2.52 -2.19
C LYS A 101 -1.36 1.26 -2.91
N HIS A 102 -0.43 0.36 -3.23
CA HIS A 102 -0.80 -0.94 -3.79
C HIS A 102 -1.69 -1.68 -2.79
N PRO A 103 -2.78 -2.38 -3.20
CA PRO A 103 -3.62 -3.13 -2.26
C PRO A 103 -2.83 -4.10 -1.40
N TYR A 104 -1.82 -4.75 -1.98
CA TYR A 104 -0.88 -5.63 -1.28
C TYR A 104 0.27 -4.92 -0.55
N ARG A 105 0.22 -3.60 -0.40
CA ARG A 105 1.11 -2.82 0.47
C ARG A 105 0.36 -2.27 1.67
N LEU A 106 -0.96 -2.44 1.73
CA LEU A 106 -1.77 -2.01 2.86
C LEU A 106 -1.34 -2.76 4.13
N LEU A 107 -1.27 -2.09 5.26
CA LEU A 107 -1.26 -2.70 6.58
C LEU A 107 -2.65 -3.26 6.91
N PRO A 108 -2.80 -4.16 7.89
CA PRO A 108 -4.12 -4.67 8.26
C PRO A 108 -5.15 -3.57 8.57
N SER A 109 -4.75 -2.53 9.32
CA SER A 109 -5.61 -1.38 9.64
C SER A 109 -5.99 -0.56 8.40
N GLU A 110 -5.03 -0.32 7.52
CA GLU A 110 -5.21 0.37 6.24
C GLU A 110 -6.16 -0.39 5.30
N ALA A 111 -6.04 -1.72 5.23
CA ALA A 111 -6.90 -2.59 4.43
C ALA A 111 -8.34 -2.60 4.96
N LEU A 112 -8.50 -2.58 6.29
CA LEU A 112 -9.78 -2.51 6.97
C LEU A 112 -10.47 -1.16 6.79
N PHE A 113 -9.72 -0.05 6.84
CA PHE A 113 -10.23 1.26 6.45
C PHE A 113 -10.66 1.27 4.98
N THR A 114 -9.82 0.74 4.11
CA THR A 114 -10.09 0.70 2.66
C THR A 114 -11.34 -0.13 2.34
N SER A 115 -11.52 -1.28 3.00
CA SER A 115 -12.71 -2.11 2.82
C SER A 115 -13.98 -1.40 3.27
N ALA A 116 -13.89 -0.61 4.34
CA ALA A 116 -14.96 0.25 4.82
C ALA A 116 -15.28 1.42 3.86
N CYS A 117 -14.30 1.93 3.11
CA CYS A 117 -14.52 3.07 2.20
C CYS A 117 -15.04 2.66 0.82
N ILE A 118 -14.57 1.54 0.27
CA ILE A 118 -14.80 1.14 -1.13
C ILE A 118 -16.23 0.63 -1.38
N THR A 119 -16.94 0.18 -0.35
CA THR A 119 -18.12 -0.68 -0.50
C THR A 119 -19.42 -0.02 -0.01
N LEU A 120 -19.58 1.29 -0.17
CA LEU A 120 -20.87 1.94 0.11
C LEU A 120 -21.46 2.50 -1.17
N SER A 121 -22.51 1.83 -1.66
CA SER A 121 -23.53 2.53 -2.45
C SER A 121 -24.39 3.36 -1.49
N PRO A 122 -24.85 4.57 -1.88
CA PRO A 122 -25.74 5.40 -1.06
C PRO A 122 -27.00 4.66 -0.57
N ASP A 123 -27.43 3.63 -1.31
CA ASP A 123 -28.65 2.86 -1.04
C ASP A 123 -28.39 1.50 -0.37
N GLU A 124 -27.15 1.18 0.00
CA GLU A 124 -26.78 -0.12 0.55
C GLU A 124 -27.13 -0.21 2.05
N SER A 125 -27.76 -1.32 2.47
CA SER A 125 -28.02 -1.56 3.89
C SER A 125 -26.73 -1.77 4.67
N TYR A 126 -26.72 -1.42 5.96
CA TYR A 126 -25.58 -1.67 6.86
C TYR A 126 -25.08 -3.11 6.76
N GLU A 127 -26.01 -4.07 6.82
CA GLU A 127 -25.69 -5.50 6.75
C GLU A 127 -24.96 -5.87 5.46
N SER A 128 -25.43 -5.34 4.31
CA SER A 128 -24.78 -5.57 3.01
C SER A 128 -23.41 -4.91 2.94
N ALA A 129 -23.29 -3.64 3.35
CA ALA A 129 -22.03 -2.90 3.37
C ALA A 129 -20.96 -3.57 4.26
N PHE A 130 -21.38 -4.17 5.38
CA PHE A 130 -20.50 -4.93 6.27
C PHE A 130 -20.07 -6.25 5.66
N LYS A 131 -21.02 -7.05 5.13
CA LYS A 131 -20.72 -8.31 4.44
C LYS A 131 -19.74 -8.10 3.28
N THR A 132 -19.94 -7.05 2.49
CA THR A 132 -19.07 -6.71 1.36
C THR A 132 -17.67 -6.30 1.83
N SER A 133 -17.58 -5.48 2.90
CA SER A 133 -16.30 -5.08 3.49
C SER A 133 -15.53 -6.26 4.09
N ASP A 134 -16.18 -7.14 4.85
CA ASP A 134 -15.53 -8.33 5.40
C ASP A 134 -15.07 -9.27 4.29
N ALA A 135 -15.92 -9.56 3.30
CA ALA A 135 -15.53 -10.37 2.15
C ALA A 135 -14.31 -9.81 1.41
N PHE A 136 -14.24 -8.48 1.25
CA PHE A 136 -13.04 -7.82 0.70
C PHE A 136 -11.83 -8.02 1.61
N PHE A 137 -11.96 -7.80 2.91
CA PHE A 137 -10.87 -7.92 3.87
C PHE A 137 -10.32 -9.34 3.95
N GLN A 138 -11.19 -10.36 4.02
CA GLN A 138 -10.77 -11.77 3.99
C GLN A 138 -10.08 -12.13 2.68
N LYS A 139 -10.60 -11.65 1.55
CA LYS A 139 -9.96 -11.82 0.24
C LYS A 139 -8.57 -11.19 0.24
N TRP A 140 -8.45 -9.94 0.67
CA TRP A 140 -7.18 -9.24 0.81
C TRP A 140 -6.20 -10.02 1.67
N LYS A 141 -6.62 -10.49 2.86
CA LYS A 141 -5.84 -11.29 3.81
C LYS A 141 -5.33 -12.59 3.18
N HIS A 142 -6.18 -13.27 2.39
CA HIS A 142 -5.77 -14.46 1.67
C HIS A 142 -4.66 -14.17 0.65
N TYR A 143 -4.82 -13.13 -0.18
CA TYR A 143 -3.85 -12.79 -1.22
C TYR A 143 -2.53 -12.27 -0.66
N ILE A 144 -2.56 -11.37 0.32
CA ILE A 144 -1.35 -10.75 0.85
C ILE A 144 -0.43 -11.77 1.53
N PHE A 145 -1.00 -12.81 2.10
CA PHE A 145 -0.27 -13.87 2.78
C PHE A 145 0.13 -15.03 1.87
N LEU A 146 -0.03 -14.91 0.56
CA LEU A 146 0.59 -15.85 -0.38
C LEU A 146 2.11 -15.69 -0.35
N PRO A 147 2.90 -16.78 -0.36
CA PRO A 147 4.36 -16.72 -0.27
C PRO A 147 4.99 -15.78 -1.31
N GLU A 148 4.48 -15.79 -2.54
CA GLU A 148 4.98 -14.96 -3.64
C GLU A 148 4.77 -13.47 -3.36
N ASN A 149 3.65 -13.12 -2.71
CA ASN A 149 3.36 -11.74 -2.35
C ASN A 149 4.10 -11.28 -1.09
N LEU A 150 4.50 -12.20 -0.22
CA LEU A 150 5.33 -11.90 0.94
C LEU A 150 6.77 -11.61 0.52
N ASP A 151 7.32 -12.40 -0.41
CA ASP A 151 8.71 -12.28 -0.87
C ASP A 151 8.91 -11.09 -1.83
N HIS A 152 7.89 -10.75 -2.61
CA HIS A 152 8.00 -9.64 -3.56
C HIS A 152 7.55 -8.29 -2.99
N ASP A 153 8.37 -7.28 -3.24
CA ASP A 153 8.04 -5.88 -3.03
C ASP A 153 7.25 -5.35 -4.22
N GLN A 154 6.01 -4.94 -3.97
CA GLN A 154 5.14 -4.43 -5.02
C GLN A 154 5.62 -3.07 -5.53
N ASP A 155 5.43 -2.82 -6.82
CA ASP A 155 5.80 -1.57 -7.48
C ASP A 155 5.02 -0.39 -6.87
N GLN A 156 5.72 0.70 -6.59
CA GLN A 156 5.10 1.94 -6.13
C GLN A 156 4.28 2.61 -7.23
N LEU A 157 4.70 2.46 -8.48
CA LEU A 157 4.06 3.09 -9.64
C LEU A 157 2.93 2.22 -10.20
N TRP A 158 2.41 1.26 -9.41
CA TRP A 158 1.36 0.33 -9.83
C TRP A 158 0.07 1.05 -10.27
N ILE A 159 -0.30 2.13 -9.56
CA ILE A 159 -1.56 2.84 -9.80
C ILE A 159 -1.60 3.41 -11.21
N PHE A 160 -0.46 3.85 -11.73
CA PHE A 160 -0.35 4.31 -13.10
C PHE A 160 -0.54 3.17 -14.11
N GLY A 161 -0.02 1.97 -13.81
CA GLY A 161 -0.17 0.80 -14.66
C GLY A 161 -1.61 0.28 -14.74
N VAL A 162 -2.37 0.35 -13.65
CA VAL A 162 -3.79 -0.08 -13.66
C VAL A 162 -4.72 0.94 -14.33
N SER A 163 -4.36 2.23 -14.33
CA SER A 163 -5.12 3.26 -15.05
C SER A 163 -4.96 3.20 -16.56
N PHE A 164 -3.95 2.48 -17.05
CA PHE A 164 -3.72 2.29 -18.47
C PHE A 164 -4.76 1.33 -19.06
N LYS A 165 -5.64 1.85 -19.90
CA LYS A 165 -6.66 1.04 -20.55
C LYS A 165 -6.04 0.31 -21.74
N LYS A 166 -5.88 -1.01 -21.62
CA LYS A 166 -5.56 -1.87 -22.76
C LYS A 166 -6.69 -1.79 -23.79
N LEU A 167 -6.36 -1.44 -25.03
CA LEU A 167 -7.31 -1.35 -26.14
C LEU A 167 -7.09 -2.50 -27.11
N THR A 168 -8.15 -2.89 -27.82
CA THR A 168 -8.00 -3.72 -29.03
C THR A 168 -7.52 -2.86 -30.20
N LEU A 169 -7.09 -3.48 -31.30
CA LEU A 169 -6.68 -2.73 -32.49
C LEU A 169 -7.86 -1.96 -33.10
N GLU A 170 -9.05 -2.56 -33.08
CA GLU A 170 -10.29 -1.94 -33.57
C GLU A 170 -10.64 -0.70 -32.75
N GLN A 171 -10.57 -0.80 -31.41
CA GLN A 171 -10.84 0.32 -30.50
C GLN A 171 -9.82 1.48 -30.66
N ALA A 172 -8.58 1.17 -31.05
CA ALA A 172 -7.57 2.18 -31.32
C ALA A 172 -7.79 2.86 -32.68
N ALA A 173 -8.12 2.07 -33.71
CA ALA A 173 -8.42 2.54 -35.05
C ALA A 173 -9.66 3.46 -35.09
N GLU A 174 -10.68 3.19 -34.27
CA GLU A 174 -11.85 4.06 -34.11
C GLU A 174 -11.50 5.45 -33.54
N LYS A 175 -10.38 5.57 -32.80
CA LYS A 175 -10.10 6.74 -31.97
C LYS A 175 -9.05 7.69 -32.51
N ALA A 176 -8.06 7.24 -33.27
CA ALA A 176 -7.26 8.15 -34.11
C ALA A 176 -6.18 7.49 -34.97
N GLU A 177 -5.56 6.36 -34.60
CA GLU A 177 -4.31 5.91 -35.24
C GLU A 177 -4.10 4.38 -35.12
N ASP A 178 -3.51 3.76 -36.16
CA ASP A 178 -2.98 2.38 -36.17
C ASP A 178 -1.53 2.30 -35.63
N ARG A 179 -0.99 3.44 -35.16
CA ARG A 179 0.40 3.61 -34.74
C ARG A 179 0.50 4.39 -33.43
N CYS A 180 1.60 4.20 -32.72
CA CYS A 180 1.91 4.95 -31.50
C CYS A 180 2.36 6.37 -31.82
N THR A 181 1.75 7.38 -31.21
CA THR A 181 2.11 8.80 -31.44
C THR A 181 3.52 9.18 -30.95
N LEU A 182 4.17 8.37 -30.10
CA LEU A 182 5.53 8.65 -29.60
C LEU A 182 6.63 8.04 -30.46
N CYS A 183 6.57 6.74 -30.73
CA CYS A 183 7.61 6.03 -31.50
C CYS A 183 7.24 5.82 -32.96
N THR A 184 6.00 6.12 -33.35
CA THR A 184 5.43 5.87 -34.69
C THR A 184 5.36 4.39 -35.07
N GLU A 185 5.66 3.43 -34.19
CA GLU A 185 5.51 2.01 -34.50
C GLU A 185 4.03 1.63 -34.61
N ALA A 186 3.71 0.70 -35.51
CA ALA A 186 2.35 0.17 -35.64
C ALA A 186 1.96 -0.64 -34.41
N PHE A 187 0.70 -0.54 -34.03
CA PHE A 187 0.17 -1.34 -32.93
C PHE A 187 0.11 -2.81 -33.31
N VAL A 188 0.44 -3.68 -32.36
CA VAL A 188 0.29 -5.13 -32.52
C VAL A 188 -0.70 -5.69 -31.50
N PRO A 189 -1.35 -6.84 -31.78
CA PRO A 189 -2.21 -7.48 -30.81
C PRO A 189 -1.46 -7.76 -29.51
N ALA A 190 -2.16 -7.68 -28.39
CA ALA A 190 -1.58 -7.85 -27.07
C ALA A 190 -1.36 -9.32 -26.69
N VAL A 191 -0.62 -10.03 -27.53
CA VAL A 191 -0.13 -11.38 -27.30
C VAL A 191 1.27 -11.27 -26.69
N ALA A 192 1.53 -12.00 -25.61
CA ALA A 192 2.86 -12.07 -25.04
C ALA A 192 3.82 -12.66 -26.09
N THR A 193 4.82 -11.88 -26.51
CA THR A 193 5.88 -12.39 -27.39
C THR A 193 7.05 -12.81 -26.53
N TRP A 194 7.44 -14.08 -26.66
CA TRP A 194 8.61 -14.62 -26.00
C TRP A 194 9.82 -14.36 -26.89
N LYS A 195 10.75 -13.51 -26.44
CA LYS A 195 11.99 -13.23 -27.15
C LYS A 195 13.14 -13.90 -26.43
N ARG A 196 13.84 -14.80 -27.10
CA ARG A 196 15.09 -15.38 -26.60
C ARG A 196 16.21 -14.35 -26.78
N LEU A 197 16.83 -13.91 -25.69
CA LEU A 197 17.98 -13.01 -25.71
C LEU A 197 19.25 -13.72 -26.19
N ALA A 198 20.26 -12.96 -26.59
CA ALA A 198 21.56 -13.49 -27.00
C ALA A 198 22.25 -14.34 -25.91
N CYS A 199 21.93 -14.11 -24.63
CA CYS A 199 22.41 -14.91 -23.50
C CYS A 199 21.63 -16.23 -23.29
N GLY A 200 20.66 -16.56 -24.15
CA GLY A 200 19.87 -17.80 -24.08
C GLY A 200 18.61 -17.74 -23.21
N HIS A 201 18.47 -16.73 -22.35
CA HIS A 201 17.26 -16.52 -21.55
C HIS A 201 16.07 -16.11 -22.42
N VAL A 202 14.89 -16.66 -22.14
CA VAL A 202 13.65 -16.25 -22.80
C VAL A 202 12.98 -15.18 -21.95
N HIS A 203 12.92 -13.96 -22.48
CA HIS A 203 12.22 -12.85 -21.84
C HIS A 203 10.85 -12.65 -22.50
N LYS A 204 9.85 -12.41 -21.65
CA LYS A 204 8.54 -11.95 -22.10
C LYS A 204 8.69 -10.47 -22.48
N THR A 205 8.85 -10.17 -23.76
CA THR A 205 8.78 -8.79 -24.24
C THR A 205 7.31 -8.38 -24.29
N PRO A 206 6.92 -7.28 -23.61
CA PRO A 206 5.56 -6.78 -23.75
C PRO A 206 5.32 -6.41 -25.21
N ALA A 207 4.23 -6.91 -25.80
CA ALA A 207 3.81 -6.49 -27.12
C ALA A 207 3.55 -4.97 -27.17
N HIS A 208 3.83 -4.35 -28.31
CA HIS A 208 3.56 -2.93 -28.55
C HIS A 208 2.05 -2.69 -28.84
N TYR A 209 1.20 -3.07 -27.90
CA TYR A 209 -0.25 -2.96 -28.05
C TYR A 209 -0.78 -1.57 -27.68
N PRO A 210 -1.92 -1.15 -28.25
CA PRO A 210 -2.45 0.18 -28.01
C PRO A 210 -2.98 0.28 -26.58
N THR A 211 -2.60 1.36 -25.92
CA THR A 211 -2.91 1.62 -24.51
C THR A 211 -3.38 3.06 -24.38
N GLY A 212 -4.62 3.22 -23.93
CA GLY A 212 -5.26 4.51 -23.72
C GLY A 212 -5.00 5.07 -22.33
N LEU A 213 -4.72 6.37 -22.24
CA LEU A 213 -4.77 7.12 -21.00
C LEU A 213 -6.18 7.68 -20.74
N PRO A 214 -6.55 7.98 -19.48
CA PRO A 214 -7.86 8.56 -19.14
C PRO A 214 -8.16 9.89 -19.86
N CYS A 215 -7.12 10.64 -20.25
CA CYS A 215 -7.26 11.87 -21.03
C CYS A 215 -7.60 11.65 -22.51
N GLY A 216 -7.75 10.40 -22.97
CA GLY A 216 -8.15 10.05 -24.33
C GLY A 216 -7.00 9.73 -25.30
N HIS A 217 -5.76 10.12 -24.99
CA HIS A 217 -4.59 9.82 -25.84
C HIS A 217 -4.21 8.34 -25.79
N ILE A 218 -3.75 7.81 -26.93
CA ILE A 218 -3.37 6.41 -27.11
C ILE A 218 -1.88 6.31 -27.42
N PHE A 219 -1.22 5.34 -26.81
CA PHE A 219 0.21 5.09 -26.96
C PHE A 219 0.48 3.59 -27.03
N GLY A 220 1.66 3.21 -27.49
CA GLY A 220 2.13 1.84 -27.33
C GLY A 220 2.52 1.55 -25.89
N TYR A 221 2.13 0.39 -25.36
CA TYR A 221 2.40 0.00 -23.97
C TYR A 221 3.87 0.16 -23.58
N THR A 222 4.80 -0.29 -24.43
CA THR A 222 6.24 -0.19 -24.14
C THR A 222 6.73 1.26 -24.04
N CYS A 223 6.16 2.18 -24.84
CA CYS A 223 6.48 3.60 -24.75
C CYS A 223 5.96 4.21 -23.44
N LEU A 224 4.75 3.84 -23.01
CA LEU A 224 4.22 4.30 -21.73
C LEU A 224 4.98 3.74 -20.53
N GLU A 225 5.41 2.48 -20.57
CA GLU A 225 6.26 1.90 -19.53
C GLU A 225 7.62 2.59 -19.44
N GLU A 226 8.24 2.87 -20.59
CA GLU A 226 9.53 3.57 -20.60
C GLU A 226 9.37 5.02 -20.15
N TRP A 227 8.29 5.69 -20.57
CA TRP A 227 7.91 7.01 -20.06
C TRP A 227 7.69 6.97 -18.55
N ARG A 228 6.95 5.99 -18.01
CA ARG A 228 6.73 5.81 -16.58
C ARG A 228 8.03 5.66 -15.79
N ARG A 229 9.03 4.99 -16.35
CA ARG A 229 10.35 4.81 -15.72
C ARG A 229 11.23 6.06 -15.79
N ARG A 230 11.22 6.75 -16.94
CA ARG A 230 12.13 7.86 -17.25
C ARG A 230 11.55 9.25 -17.03
N ALA A 231 10.24 9.39 -16.86
CA ALA A 231 9.57 10.68 -16.77
C ALA A 231 10.33 11.58 -15.79
N PRO A 232 10.84 12.73 -16.26
CA PRO A 232 11.69 13.58 -15.45
C PRO A 232 10.93 14.01 -14.19
N LEU A 233 11.64 14.00 -13.06
CA LEU A 233 11.21 14.59 -11.80
C LEU A 233 11.16 16.10 -12.01
N SER A 234 10.13 16.58 -12.69
CA SER A 234 9.89 18.00 -12.78
C SER A 234 9.22 18.40 -11.46
N PRO A 235 9.90 19.16 -10.57
CA PRO A 235 9.18 19.82 -9.48
C PRO A 235 8.03 20.62 -10.12
N LEU A 236 6.83 20.49 -9.55
CA LEU A 236 5.64 21.13 -10.09
C LEU A 236 5.71 22.65 -9.94
N SER A 237 6.48 23.13 -8.94
CA SER A 237 6.69 24.53 -8.62
C SER A 237 8.08 24.73 -7.94
N PRO A 238 8.71 25.91 -8.05
CA PRO A 238 9.83 26.27 -7.19
C PRO A 238 9.37 26.25 -5.73
N GLY A 239 9.85 25.27 -4.95
CA GLY A 239 9.49 25.07 -3.54
C GLY A 239 8.76 23.76 -3.23
N ASP A 240 8.31 23.03 -4.25
CA ASP A 240 7.84 21.65 -4.03
C ASP A 240 9.02 20.78 -3.63
N ARG A 241 8.85 20.00 -2.56
CA ARG A 241 9.87 19.05 -2.12
C ARG A 241 10.13 18.07 -3.28
N TYR A 242 11.40 17.78 -3.55
CA TYR A 242 11.87 16.95 -4.68
C TYR A 242 11.37 15.49 -4.65
N ASP A 243 10.47 15.14 -3.74
CA ASP A 243 10.07 13.79 -3.45
C ASP A 243 8.68 13.41 -4.02
N THR A 244 7.80 14.35 -4.37
CA THR A 244 6.47 14.02 -4.95
C THR A 244 6.43 14.09 -6.47
N TYR A 245 5.79 13.10 -7.10
CA TYR A 245 5.74 12.90 -8.53
C TYR A 245 4.31 12.72 -9.03
N ARG A 246 4.00 13.38 -10.14
CA ARG A 246 2.83 13.12 -10.99
C ARG A 246 3.32 12.48 -12.28
N LEU A 247 2.67 11.42 -12.75
CA LEU A 247 2.87 10.95 -14.12
C LEU A 247 1.92 11.70 -15.07
N PRO A 248 2.39 12.68 -15.85
CA PRO A 248 1.56 13.33 -16.84
C PRO A 248 1.49 12.49 -18.12
N CYS A 249 0.39 12.66 -18.86
CA CYS A 249 0.30 12.29 -20.27
C CYS A 249 1.44 12.96 -21.04
N PRO A 250 2.21 12.22 -21.86
CA PRO A 250 3.29 12.77 -22.69
C PRO A 250 2.85 13.91 -23.62
N LEU A 251 1.60 13.88 -24.10
CA LEU A 251 1.07 14.84 -25.07
C LEU A 251 0.42 16.06 -24.38
N CYS A 252 -0.65 15.84 -23.61
CA CYS A 252 -1.45 16.94 -23.06
C CYS A 252 -1.15 17.31 -21.62
N ARG A 253 -0.16 16.67 -20.99
CA ARG A 253 0.23 16.85 -19.58
C ARG A 253 -0.85 16.59 -18.52
N ALA A 254 -2.02 16.07 -18.92
CA ALA A 254 -3.08 15.66 -18.01
C ALA A 254 -2.63 14.48 -17.13
N CYS A 255 -3.30 14.25 -15.99
CA CYS A 255 -2.94 13.18 -15.07
C CYS A 255 -3.12 11.80 -15.72
N ALA A 256 -2.13 10.92 -15.62
CA ALA A 256 -2.23 9.57 -16.16
C ALA A 256 -3.22 8.66 -15.39
N VAL A 257 -3.62 9.04 -14.16
CA VAL A 257 -4.59 8.27 -13.34
C VAL A 257 -6.02 8.72 -13.57
N CYS A 258 -6.30 10.03 -13.53
CA CYS A 258 -7.67 10.56 -13.62
C CYS A 258 -7.96 11.43 -14.85
N GLY A 259 -6.97 11.70 -15.71
CA GLY A 259 -7.16 12.50 -16.93
C GLY A 259 -7.36 13.99 -16.72
N ARG A 260 -7.39 14.49 -15.48
CA ARG A 260 -7.53 15.93 -15.18
C ARG A 260 -6.25 16.71 -15.43
N GLN A 261 -6.41 17.95 -15.89
CA GLN A 261 -5.32 18.92 -15.94
C GLN A 261 -4.93 19.37 -14.53
N ASN A 262 -3.64 19.64 -14.30
CA ASN A 262 -3.09 20.11 -13.01
C ASN A 262 -3.55 19.32 -11.77
N CYS A 263 -3.71 18.00 -11.90
CA CYS A 263 -4.13 17.15 -10.78
C CYS A 263 -3.12 17.19 -9.63
N THR A 264 -3.58 17.61 -8.45
CA THR A 264 -2.83 17.59 -7.19
C THR A 264 -3.06 16.32 -6.38
N ILE A 265 -4.05 15.51 -6.77
CA ILE A 265 -4.47 14.30 -6.05
C ILE A 265 -3.60 13.09 -6.42
N HIS A 266 -3.23 12.87 -7.68
CA HIS A 266 -2.46 11.66 -8.03
C HIS A 266 -0.96 11.97 -8.02
N GLN A 267 -0.46 12.26 -6.83
CA GLN A 267 0.95 12.55 -6.55
C GLN A 267 1.51 11.50 -5.59
N LEU A 268 2.56 10.81 -6.01
CA LEU A 268 3.22 9.76 -5.24
C LEU A 268 4.63 10.19 -4.85
N LYS A 269 5.05 9.89 -3.62
CA LYS A 269 6.45 10.06 -3.23
C LYS A 269 7.31 9.07 -4.02
N ARG A 270 8.31 9.44 -4.82
CA ARG A 270 9.09 8.46 -5.59
C ARG A 270 10.13 7.76 -4.71
N GLU A 271 10.12 6.44 -4.71
CA GLU A 271 11.19 5.61 -4.16
C GLU A 271 12.48 5.82 -4.98
N LEU A 272 13.57 6.16 -4.29
CA LEU A 272 14.87 6.45 -4.91
C LEU A 272 15.48 5.23 -5.60
N ASP A 273 15.09 4.03 -5.16
CA ASP A 273 15.49 2.77 -5.73
C ASP A 273 14.49 1.64 -5.43
N THR A 274 14.76 0.44 -5.95
CA THR A 274 14.02 -0.78 -5.58
C THR A 274 14.43 -1.21 -4.17
N PRO A 275 13.48 -1.53 -3.26
CA PRO A 275 13.83 -2.01 -1.93
C PRO A 275 14.60 -3.34 -2.01
N ILE A 276 15.62 -3.47 -1.16
CA ILE A 276 16.28 -4.76 -0.91
C ILE A 276 15.24 -5.75 -0.35
N PRO A 277 15.09 -6.98 -0.85
CA PRO A 277 14.12 -7.94 -0.32
C PRO A 277 14.28 -8.14 1.19
N LEU A 278 13.17 -8.22 1.94
CA LEU A 278 13.21 -8.24 3.42
C LEU A 278 14.13 -9.34 3.97
N LEU A 279 14.09 -10.54 3.41
CA LEU A 279 14.96 -11.64 3.85
C LEU A 279 16.46 -11.36 3.60
N THR A 280 16.78 -10.67 2.51
CA THR A 280 18.16 -10.24 2.21
C THR A 280 18.57 -9.15 3.19
N PHE A 281 17.66 -8.24 3.49
CA PHE A 281 17.88 -7.12 4.40
C PHE A 281 18.10 -7.55 5.84
N LEU A 282 17.33 -8.53 6.34
CA LEU A 282 17.43 -9.02 7.72
C LEU A 282 18.64 -9.94 7.95
N ARG A 283 19.32 -10.38 6.90
CA ARG A 283 20.38 -11.39 6.99
C ARG A 283 21.59 -10.93 7.82
N PRO A 284 22.18 -9.73 7.62
CA PRO A 284 23.32 -9.28 8.42
C PRO A 284 23.00 -9.15 9.91
N ILE A 285 21.80 -8.65 10.23
CA ILE A 285 21.29 -8.46 11.60
C ILE A 285 21.23 -9.77 12.39
N ARG A 286 21.00 -10.89 11.69
CA ARG A 286 20.91 -12.22 12.29
C ARG A 286 22.21 -13.01 12.19
N ASP A 287 23.07 -12.75 11.21
CA ASP A 287 24.41 -13.34 11.15
C ASP A 287 25.24 -12.94 12.39
N GLU A 288 25.05 -11.72 12.93
CA GLU A 288 25.62 -11.30 14.22
C GLU A 288 24.99 -11.98 15.46
N ARG A 289 23.79 -12.56 15.31
CA ARG A 289 23.05 -13.27 16.36
C ARG A 289 23.13 -14.78 16.25
N ALA A 290 23.77 -15.31 15.21
CA ALA A 290 23.84 -16.74 14.97
C ALA A 290 24.49 -17.38 16.22
N GLU A 291 23.69 -18.15 16.97
CA GLU A 291 24.24 -18.91 18.09
C GLU A 291 25.32 -19.84 17.53
N PRO A 292 26.49 -19.94 18.18
CA PRO A 292 27.54 -20.84 17.72
C PRO A 292 26.98 -22.26 17.54
N GLY A 293 26.90 -22.73 16.30
CA GLY A 293 26.43 -24.08 15.96
C GLY A 293 25.07 -24.18 15.26
N LYS A 294 24.31 -23.10 15.08
CA LYS A 294 23.14 -23.10 14.19
C LYS A 294 23.53 -22.83 12.75
N THR A 295 22.91 -23.55 11.81
CA THR A 295 23.19 -23.34 10.38
C THR A 295 22.39 -22.16 9.84
N ARG A 296 22.98 -21.46 8.87
CA ARG A 296 22.40 -20.28 8.20
C ARG A 296 20.97 -20.50 7.65
N ASP A 297 20.65 -21.73 7.23
CA ASP A 297 19.32 -22.07 6.72
C ASP A 297 18.27 -22.28 7.84
N GLU A 298 18.70 -22.64 9.05
CA GLU A 298 17.84 -22.80 10.22
C GLU A 298 17.36 -21.45 10.78
N ASP A 299 18.21 -20.42 10.74
CA ASP A 299 17.84 -19.06 11.21
C ASP A 299 16.93 -18.32 10.22
N LEU A 300 17.13 -18.50 8.90
CA LEU A 300 16.14 -18.10 7.89
C LEU A 300 14.84 -18.91 8.04
N GLY A 301 14.93 -20.16 8.51
CA GLY A 301 13.79 -20.99 8.90
C GLY A 301 12.96 -20.40 10.05
N GLN A 302 13.54 -19.62 10.96
CA GLN A 302 12.80 -18.96 12.04
C GLN A 302 11.94 -17.78 11.55
N LEU A 303 12.38 -17.06 10.50
CA LEU A 303 11.52 -16.09 9.81
C LEU A 303 10.35 -16.79 9.08
N LYS A 304 10.53 -18.05 8.65
CA LYS A 304 9.40 -18.89 8.21
C LYS A 304 8.44 -19.27 9.35
N GLY A 305 8.85 -19.11 10.61
CA GLY A 305 8.03 -19.34 11.81
C GLY A 305 7.24 -18.12 12.30
N TRP A 306 7.49 -16.93 11.73
CA TRP A 306 6.73 -15.73 12.05
C TRP A 306 5.30 -15.83 11.52
N PRO A 307 4.30 -15.31 12.27
CA PRO A 307 2.98 -15.11 11.69
C PRO A 307 3.09 -14.24 10.43
N ARG A 308 2.45 -14.67 9.33
CA ARG A 308 2.50 -13.97 8.04
C ARG A 308 2.11 -12.49 8.13
N ALA A 309 1.20 -12.15 9.05
CA ALA A 309 0.80 -10.77 9.33
C ALA A 309 1.98 -9.90 9.77
N ILE A 310 2.78 -10.39 10.72
CA ILE A 310 3.91 -9.65 11.28
C ILE A 310 5.05 -9.55 10.27
N PHE A 311 5.29 -10.62 9.52
CA PHE A 311 6.24 -10.56 8.41
C PHE A 311 5.87 -9.47 7.40
N HIS A 312 4.58 -9.37 7.05
CA HIS A 312 4.09 -8.33 6.15
C HIS A 312 4.19 -6.92 6.74
N GLU A 313 3.86 -6.75 8.02
CA GLU A 313 4.00 -5.46 8.73
C GLU A 313 5.45 -4.99 8.73
N VAL A 314 6.38 -5.84 9.17
CA VAL A 314 7.82 -5.53 9.15
C VAL A 314 8.29 -5.24 7.72
N LYS A 315 7.80 -5.97 6.71
CA LYS A 315 8.12 -5.68 5.30
C LYS A 315 7.73 -4.25 4.90
N GLN A 316 6.55 -3.78 5.31
CA GLN A 316 6.10 -2.43 4.97
C GLN A 316 6.79 -1.36 5.81
N GLU A 317 6.94 -1.56 7.12
CA GLU A 317 7.59 -0.62 8.04
C GLU A 317 9.06 -0.37 7.65
N THR A 318 9.75 -1.41 7.17
CA THR A 318 11.17 -1.31 6.79
C THR A 318 11.39 -0.88 5.34
N ARG A 319 10.33 -0.71 4.53
CA ARG A 319 10.48 -0.51 3.09
C ARG A 319 11.29 0.74 2.73
N GLU A 320 11.00 1.88 3.34
CA GLU A 320 11.69 3.15 3.04
C GLU A 320 13.18 3.05 3.31
N VAL A 321 13.54 2.42 4.43
CA VAL A 321 14.93 2.13 4.81
C VAL A 321 15.60 1.19 3.80
N ARG A 322 14.92 0.11 3.39
CA ARG A 322 15.41 -0.84 2.37
C ARG A 322 15.62 -0.18 1.01
N VAL A 323 14.79 0.82 0.65
CA VAL A 323 14.96 1.65 -0.55
C VAL A 323 16.19 2.55 -0.42
N MET A 324 16.35 3.22 0.71
CA MET A 324 17.46 4.13 0.97
C MET A 324 18.81 3.42 0.90
N ILE A 325 18.93 2.25 1.52
CA ILE A 325 20.17 1.45 1.48
C ILE A 325 20.48 0.99 0.06
N SER A 326 19.47 0.49 -0.66
CA SER A 326 19.62 0.10 -2.07
C SER A 326 20.19 1.25 -2.91
N TYR A 327 19.63 2.46 -2.71
CA TYR A 327 20.09 3.68 -3.36
C TYR A 327 21.55 4.01 -3.03
N MET A 328 21.92 3.99 -1.74
CA MET A 328 23.29 4.27 -1.29
C MET A 328 24.29 3.27 -1.84
N ALA A 329 23.99 1.97 -1.76
CA ALA A 329 24.83 0.90 -2.29
C ALA A 329 25.07 1.07 -3.80
N ARG A 330 24.01 1.40 -4.56
CA ARG A 330 24.12 1.71 -5.99
C ARG A 330 24.98 2.94 -6.25
N TYR A 331 24.84 3.99 -5.45
CA TYR A 331 25.63 5.22 -5.58
C TYR A 331 27.12 4.98 -5.35
N LEU A 332 27.48 4.23 -4.30
CA LEU A 332 28.88 3.88 -4.01
C LEU A 332 29.48 3.01 -5.12
N TYR A 333 28.71 2.05 -5.64
CA TYR A 333 29.14 1.23 -6.77
C TYR A 333 29.43 2.07 -8.03
N ILE A 334 28.50 2.97 -8.40
CA ILE A 334 28.64 3.80 -9.60
C ILE A 334 29.78 4.82 -9.46
N SER A 335 30.00 5.35 -8.26
CA SER A 335 31.07 6.31 -7.99
C SER A 335 32.46 5.67 -7.88
N GLY A 336 32.55 4.34 -7.85
CA GLY A 336 33.81 3.64 -7.65
C GLY A 336 34.44 3.92 -6.29
N ALA A 337 33.62 4.22 -5.27
CA ALA A 337 34.10 4.48 -3.93
C ALA A 337 34.85 3.25 -3.39
N SER A 338 35.98 3.49 -2.73
CA SER A 338 36.70 2.43 -2.01
C SER A 338 35.86 1.97 -0.81
N GLU A 339 35.84 0.66 -0.55
CA GLU A 339 35.23 0.06 0.65
C GLU A 339 35.91 0.54 1.96
N GLU A 340 37.13 1.07 1.88
CA GLU A 340 37.85 1.69 3.01
C GLU A 340 37.77 3.22 2.99
N GLY A 341 36.94 3.79 2.13
CA GLY A 341 36.80 5.23 1.98
C GLY A 341 35.81 5.85 2.98
N PRO A 342 35.91 7.16 3.27
CA PRO A 342 35.02 7.84 4.22
C PRO A 342 33.54 7.79 3.81
N ALA A 343 33.24 7.67 2.52
CA ALA A 343 31.86 7.50 2.03
C ALA A 343 31.28 6.12 2.39
N TRP A 344 32.12 5.07 2.36
CA TRP A 344 31.73 3.73 2.77
C TRP A 344 31.60 3.63 4.29
N GLU A 345 32.53 4.21 5.05
CA GLU A 345 32.46 4.29 6.52
C GLU A 345 31.18 5.01 6.99
N SER A 346 30.82 6.14 6.35
CA SER A 346 29.57 6.85 6.65
C SER A 346 28.34 5.99 6.38
N MET A 347 28.31 5.27 5.25
CA MET A 347 27.20 4.35 4.94
C MET A 347 27.15 3.18 5.92
N ALA A 348 28.31 2.60 6.29
CA ALA A 348 28.38 1.52 7.26
C ALA A 348 27.81 1.95 8.62
N LYS A 349 28.14 3.17 9.08
CA LYS A 349 27.57 3.73 10.30
C LYS A 349 26.06 3.92 10.23
N GLU A 350 25.54 4.48 9.12
CA GLU A 350 24.09 4.63 8.94
C GLU A 350 23.38 3.27 8.88
N LEU A 351 24.03 2.28 8.25
CA LEU A 351 23.57 0.88 8.26
C LEU A 351 23.50 0.32 9.68
N ASP A 352 24.53 0.51 10.49
CA ASP A 352 24.55 0.05 11.88
C ASP A 352 23.41 0.68 12.71
N GLU A 353 23.20 2.00 12.59
CA GLU A 353 22.10 2.71 13.27
C GLU A 353 20.73 2.18 12.84
N ILE A 354 20.56 1.87 11.55
CA ILE A 354 19.36 1.23 11.00
C ILE A 354 19.19 -0.18 11.58
N ILE A 355 20.26 -0.97 11.61
CA ILE A 355 20.26 -2.35 12.10
C ILE A 355 19.84 -2.38 13.58
N ASP A 356 20.38 -1.48 14.40
CA ASP A 356 20.01 -1.35 15.81
C ASP A 356 18.54 -0.98 15.99
N GLY A 357 18.04 -0.01 15.21
CA GLY A 357 16.64 0.39 15.24
C GLY A 357 15.69 -0.75 14.84
N LEU A 358 16.09 -1.53 13.84
CA LEU A 358 15.35 -2.72 13.42
C LEU A 358 15.34 -3.79 14.50
N ASP A 359 16.48 -4.07 15.13
CA ASP A 359 16.51 -5.03 16.23
C ASP A 359 15.49 -4.68 17.31
N ALA A 360 15.47 -3.41 17.73
CA ALA A 360 14.52 -2.95 18.72
C ALA A 360 13.07 -3.22 18.29
N LEU A 361 12.73 -2.90 17.03
CA LEU A 361 11.43 -3.17 16.44
C LEU A 361 11.09 -4.67 16.40
N LEU A 362 12.01 -5.52 15.93
CA LEU A 362 11.77 -6.96 15.85
C LEU A 362 11.56 -7.55 17.25
N ARG A 363 12.33 -7.11 18.26
CA ARG A 363 12.13 -7.54 19.66
C ARG A 363 10.79 -7.10 20.22
N GLU A 364 10.33 -5.90 19.88
CA GLU A 364 9.01 -5.42 20.28
C GLU A 364 7.90 -6.28 19.66
N ARG A 365 7.98 -6.57 18.35
CA ARG A 365 7.04 -7.45 17.66
C ARG A 365 7.09 -8.89 18.19
N GLU A 366 8.26 -9.42 18.51
CA GLU A 366 8.39 -10.75 19.14
C GLU A 366 7.72 -10.79 20.52
N LYS A 367 7.85 -9.74 21.34
CA LYS A 367 7.14 -9.63 22.62
C LYS A 367 5.63 -9.60 22.42
N GLU A 368 5.13 -8.88 21.41
CA GLU A 368 3.71 -8.86 21.07
C GLU A 368 3.18 -10.25 20.67
N ILE A 369 3.95 -11.02 19.87
CA ILE A 369 3.61 -12.40 19.50
C ILE A 369 3.49 -13.27 20.75
N VAL A 370 4.49 -13.22 21.61
CA VAL A 370 4.55 -14.04 22.83
C VAL A 370 3.39 -13.67 23.76
N SER A 371 3.13 -12.38 23.95
CA SER A 371 2.00 -11.88 24.76
C SER A 371 0.65 -12.37 24.21
N LYS A 372 0.44 -12.29 22.88
CA LYS A 372 -0.81 -12.77 22.24
C LYS A 372 -0.97 -14.29 22.35
N ARG A 373 0.12 -15.07 22.25
CA ARG A 373 0.09 -16.53 22.41
C ARG A 373 -0.21 -16.97 23.84
N ILE A 374 0.34 -16.29 24.84
CA ILE A 374 0.11 -16.60 26.26
C ILE A 374 -1.30 -16.17 26.69
N GLY A 375 -1.80 -15.05 26.15
CA GLY A 375 -3.15 -14.56 26.41
C GLY A 375 -4.27 -15.40 25.80
N GLY A 376 -4.04 -15.99 24.62
CA GLY A 376 -5.02 -16.85 23.93
C GLY A 376 -5.00 -18.33 24.33
N GLY A 377 -4.16 -18.74 25.29
CA GLY A 377 -4.00 -20.13 25.74
C GLY A 377 -4.90 -20.54 26.91
N LYS A 378 -5.90 -19.73 27.26
CA LYS A 378 -6.91 -20.05 28.28
C LYS A 378 -8.32 -19.78 27.73
N GLU A 379 -8.72 -20.51 26.70
CA GLU A 379 -10.15 -20.74 26.39
C GLU A 379 -10.38 -22.20 26.03
#